data_AF-A0A661FZE9-F1
#
_entry.id   AF-A0A661FZE9-F1
#
_cell.length_a   1.000
_cell.length_b   1.000
_cell.length_c   1.000
_cell.angle_alpha   90.00
_cell.angle_beta   90.00
_cell.angle_gamma   90.00
#
_symmetry.space_group_name_H-M   'P 1'
#
loop_
_entity.id
_entity.type
_entity.pdbx_description
1 polymer ?
#
loop_
_entity_poly.entity_id
_entity_poly.type
_entity_poly.pdbx_seq_one_letter_code
_entity_poly.pdbx_strand_id
1 'polypeptide(L)' 'FFRIAAILQGIAGRVRDGTAASVHAERAANAVGPLADMGWEYAKKAD' A
#
# COMPACT_ATOMS: atom_id res chain seq x y z
N PHE A 1 0.81 3.28 9.96
CA PHE A 1 1.28 2.45 8.81
C PHE A 1 0.14 1.79 8.05
N PHE A 2 -0.76 1.03 8.71
CA PHE A 2 -1.92 0.41 8.05
C PHE A 2 -2.80 1.35 7.24
N ARG A 3 -3.12 2.55 7.76
CA ARG A 3 -3.92 3.54 7.02
C ARG A 3 -3.28 3.91 5.68
N ILE A 4 -1.96 4.13 5.66
CA ILE A 4 -1.25 4.51 4.43
C ILE A 4 -1.21 3.30 3.48
N ALA A 5 -0.89 2.10 4.00
CA ALA A 5 -0.92 0.88 3.21
C ALA A 5 -2.28 0.65 2.55
N ALA A 6 -3.39 0.86 3.27
CA ALA A 6 -4.75 0.71 2.74
C ALA A 6 -5.07 1.72 1.61
N ILE A 7 -4.65 2.98 1.75
CA ILE A 7 -4.81 3.99 0.70
C ILE A 7 -4.05 3.58 -0.56
N LEU A 8 -2.79 3.14 -0.40
CA LEU A 8 -1.97 2.70 -1.53
C LEU A 8 -2.50 1.41 -2.16
N GLN A 9 -3.14 0.55 -1.38
CA GLN A 9 -3.76 -0.68 -1.89
C GLN A 9 -4.97 -0.35 -2.77
N GLY A 10 -5.73 0.71 -2.45
CA GLY A 10 -6.75 1.26 -3.36
C GLY A 10 -6.18 1.77 -4.68
N ILE A 11 -4.95 2.32 -4.69
CA ILE A 11 -4.24 2.70 -5.92
C ILE A 11 -3.82 1.44 -6.69
N ALA A 12 -3.24 0.45 -6.01
CA ALA A 12 -2.82 -0.80 -6.63
C ALA A 12 -3.97 -1.55 -7.33
N GLY A 13 -5.18 -1.55 -6.72
CA GLY A 13 -6.39 -2.06 -7.38
C GLY A 13 -6.68 -1.34 -8.71
N ARG A 14 -6.64 0.00 -8.72
CA ARG A 14 -6.85 0.78 -9.95
C ARG A 14 -5.74 0.61 -10.99
N VAL A 15 -4.50 0.41 -10.57
CA VAL A 15 -3.36 0.07 -11.45
C VAL A 15 -3.63 -1.28 -12.11
N ARG A 16 -3.99 -2.31 -11.33
CA ARG A 16 -4.33 -3.65 -11.83
C ARG A 16 -5.50 -3.60 -12.81
N ASP A 17 -6.51 -2.79 -12.51
CA ASP A 17 -7.70 -2.64 -13.34
C ASP A 17 -7.45 -1.71 -14.56
N GLY A 18 -6.21 -1.24 -14.77
CA GLY A 18 -5.80 -0.42 -15.93
C GLY A 18 -6.31 1.02 -15.92
N THR A 19 -6.93 1.47 -14.81
CA THR A 19 -7.55 2.80 -14.68
C THR A 19 -6.61 3.85 -14.07
N ALA A 20 -5.46 3.42 -13.53
CA ALA A 20 -4.41 4.30 -13.04
C ALA A 20 -3.02 3.78 -13.46
N ALA A 21 -2.55 4.16 -14.65
CA ALA A 21 -1.32 3.61 -15.27
C ALA A 21 -0.12 4.59 -15.27
N SER A 22 -0.04 5.51 -14.31
CA SER A 22 1.13 6.42 -14.23
C SER A 22 2.29 5.75 -13.47
N VAL A 23 3.53 6.10 -13.82
CA VAL A 23 4.75 5.66 -13.09
C VAL A 23 4.65 5.96 -11.59
N HIS A 24 3.97 7.04 -11.22
CA HIS A 24 3.71 7.38 -9.83
C HIS A 24 2.74 6.39 -9.16
N ALA A 25 1.66 5.99 -9.86
CA ALA A 25 0.69 5.03 -9.36
C ALA A 25 1.31 3.63 -9.16
N GLU A 26 2.17 3.19 -10.08
CA GLU A 26 2.91 1.93 -9.94
C GLU A 26 3.86 1.96 -8.73
N ARG A 27 4.64 3.04 -8.57
CA ARG A 27 5.51 3.21 -7.39
C ARG A 27 4.72 3.22 -6.09
N ALA A 28 3.55 3.87 -6.08
CA ALA A 28 2.65 3.88 -4.94
C ALA A 28 2.11 2.48 -4.63
N ALA A 29 1.71 1.71 -5.64
CA ALA A 29 1.24 0.33 -5.49
C ALA A 29 2.33 -0.59 -4.91
N ASN A 30 3.58 -0.43 -5.36
CA ASN A 30 4.72 -1.21 -4.88
C ASN A 30 5.06 -0.95 -3.40
N ALA A 31 4.67 0.21 -2.84
CA ALA A 31 4.91 0.54 -1.45
C ALA A 31 3.89 -0.09 -0.47
N VAL A 32 2.84 -0.76 -0.97
CA VAL A 32 1.81 -1.36 -0.09
C VAL A 32 2.37 -2.42 0.83
N GLY A 33 3.12 -3.39 0.28
CA GLY A 33 3.67 -4.52 1.04
C GLY A 33 4.54 -4.06 2.22
N PRO A 34 5.61 -3.28 1.96
CA PRO A 34 6.48 -2.78 3.03
C PRO A 34 5.75 -1.97 4.13
N LEU A 35 4.73 -1.18 3.76
CA LEU A 35 3.95 -0.41 4.72
C LEU A 35 2.97 -1.26 5.54
N ALA A 36 2.44 -2.33 4.94
CA ALA A 36 1.59 -3.29 5.64
C ALA A 36 2.43 -4.09 6.66
N ASP A 37 3.60 -4.59 6.25
CA ASP A 37 4.53 -5.33 7.11
C ASP A 37 4.99 -4.48 8.28
N MET A 38 5.39 -3.22 8.01
CA MET A 38 5.73 -2.28 9.07
C MET A 38 4.53 -2.05 10.00
N GLY A 39 3.32 -1.87 9.47
CA GLY A 39 2.13 -1.76 10.32
C GLY A 39 1.92 -2.95 11.24
N TRP A 40 2.13 -4.15 10.72
CA TRP A 40 2.00 -5.39 11.47
C TRP A 40 3.03 -5.51 12.58
N GLU A 41 4.30 -5.17 12.30
CA GLU A 41 5.34 -5.14 13.31
C GLU A 41 5.08 -4.11 14.42
N TYR A 42 4.46 -2.97 14.09
CA TYR A 42 4.04 -2.01 15.12
C TYR A 42 2.84 -2.49 15.93
N ALA A 43 1.87 -3.17 15.32
CA ALA A 43 0.73 -3.75 16.05
C ALA A 43 1.19 -4.82 17.05
N LYS A 44 2.07 -5.73 16.63
CA LYS A 44 2.63 -6.77 17.50
C LYS A 44 3.41 -6.25 18.71
N LYS A 45 3.93 -5.02 18.64
CA LYS A 45 4.67 -4.37 19.73
C LYS A 45 3.79 -3.56 20.67
N ALA A 46 2.54 -3.31 20.27
CA ALA A 46 1.57 -2.57 21.08
C ALA A 46 0.81 -3.48 22.05
N ASP A 47 0.85 -4.80 21.81
CA ASP A 47 0.45 -5.87 22.74
C ASP A 47 1.55 -6.13 23.79
#